data_AF-A0A7K7C4I1-F1
#
_entry.id   AF-A0A7K7C4I1-F1
#
_cell.length_a   1.000
_cell.length_b   1.000
_cell.length_c   1.000
_cell.angle_alpha   90.00
_cell.angle_beta   90.00
_cell.angle_gamma   90.00
#
_symmetry.space_group_name_H-M   'P 1'
#
loop_
_entity.id
_entity.type
_entity.pdbx_description
1 polymer ?
#
loop_
_entity_poly.entity_id
_entity_poly.type
_entity_poly.pdbx_seq_one_letter_code
_entity_poly.pdbx_strand_id
1 'polypeptide(L)'
;DWIRYISIAATFGFVALFEIGPGPIPWFIVAELFSQGPRPAAVTVASCSNWTSNFLVGMLFPYAEKLCGSHVFLIFLVFLVIFFVFTFFKVPETKGRTFEDISRGFEGQGANAPTLPQKSPMVELNSI
;
A
#
# COMPACT_ATOMS: atom_id res chain seq x y z
N ASP A 1 -3.76 38.87 3.53
CA ASP A 1 -4.28 38.45 2.21
C ASP A 1 -3.38 37.49 1.42
N TRP A 2 -2.08 37.74 1.25
CA TRP A 2 -1.16 36.85 0.51
C TRP A 2 -1.04 35.41 1.07
N ILE A 3 -1.09 35.25 2.39
CA ILE A 3 -1.01 33.93 3.07
C ILE A 3 -2.13 32.98 2.61
N ARG A 4 -3.33 33.50 2.31
CA ARG A 4 -4.47 32.67 1.88
C ARG A 4 -4.19 32.03 0.52
N TYR A 5 -3.60 32.78 -0.41
CA TYR A 5 -3.19 32.25 -1.71
C TYR A 5 -2.11 31.18 -1.59
N ILE A 6 -1.17 31.35 -0.67
CA ILE A 6 -0.16 30.32 -0.36
C ILE A 6 -0.81 29.06 0.19
N SER A 7 -1.73 29.17 1.17
CA SER A 7 -2.44 28.01 1.72
C SER A 7 -3.26 27.28 0.66
N ILE A 8 -3.90 28.01 -0.25
CA ILE A 8 -4.63 27.44 -1.38
C ILE A 8 -3.66 26.68 -2.30
N ALA A 9 -2.59 27.32 -2.76
CA ALA A 9 -1.60 26.71 -3.64
C ALA A 9 -0.94 25.47 -2.99
N ALA A 10 -0.60 25.55 -1.71
CA ALA A 10 -0.02 24.44 -0.95
C ALA A 10 -1.00 23.26 -0.82
N THR A 11 -2.28 23.53 -0.54
CA THR A 11 -3.31 22.48 -0.47
C THR A 11 -3.48 21.78 -1.81
N PHE A 12 -3.60 22.54 -2.91
CA PHE A 12 -3.70 21.96 -4.25
C PHE A 12 -2.45 21.16 -4.65
N GLY A 13 -1.26 21.69 -4.33
CA GLY A 13 -0.01 20.98 -4.58
C GLY A 13 0.08 19.66 -3.79
N PHE A 14 -0.32 19.68 -2.52
CA PHE A 14 -0.38 18.48 -1.69
C PHE A 14 -1.33 17.44 -2.28
N VAL A 15 -2.55 17.84 -2.65
CA VAL A 15 -3.54 16.93 -3.26
C VAL A 15 -3.02 16.36 -4.58
N ALA A 16 -2.45 17.19 -5.45
CA ALA A 16 -1.89 16.73 -6.73
C ALA A 16 -0.77 15.69 -6.54
N LEU A 17 0.15 15.92 -5.59
CA LEU A 17 1.22 14.96 -5.29
C LEU A 17 0.69 13.67 -4.66
N PHE A 18 -0.35 13.77 -3.82
CA PHE A 18 -1.01 12.61 -3.23
C PHE A 18 -1.65 11.73 -4.31
N GLU A 19 -2.39 12.31 -5.25
CA GLU A 19 -3.06 11.57 -6.34
C GLU A 19 -2.09 10.93 -7.35
N ILE A 20 -0.89 11.47 -7.52
CA ILE A 20 0.12 10.87 -8.43
C ILE A 20 0.76 9.62 -7.81
N GLY A 21 0.87 9.56 -6.48
CA GLY A 21 1.60 8.49 -5.80
C GLY A 21 0.75 7.75 -4.76
N PRO A 22 0.73 8.20 -3.50
CA PRO A 22 0.10 7.46 -2.39
C PRO A 22 -1.41 7.21 -2.54
N GLY A 23 -2.12 7.98 -3.36
CA GLY A 23 -3.56 7.81 -3.60
C GLY A 23 -3.88 6.50 -4.33
N PRO A 24 -3.44 6.32 -5.59
CA PRO A 24 -3.76 5.14 -6.39
C PRO A 24 -2.85 3.94 -6.12
N ILE A 25 -1.55 4.15 -5.88
CA ILE A 25 -0.55 3.07 -5.90
C ILE A 25 -0.86 1.93 -4.89
N PRO A 26 -1.24 2.21 -3.62
CA PRO A 26 -1.55 1.15 -2.66
C PRO A 26 -2.70 0.22 -3.08
N TRP A 27 -3.66 0.72 -3.86
CA TRP A 27 -4.79 -0.08 -4.34
C TRP A 27 -4.38 -1.03 -5.47
N PHE A 28 -3.45 -0.61 -6.34
CA PHE A 28 -2.94 -1.43 -7.43
C PHE A 28 -1.87 -2.42 -6.98
N ILE A 29 -0.96 -1.98 -6.11
CA ILE A 29 0.21 -2.78 -5.74
C ILE A 29 -0.17 -4.09 -5.03
N VAL A 30 -1.27 -4.11 -4.27
CA VAL A 30 -1.75 -5.34 -3.62
C VAL A 30 -2.19 -6.37 -4.69
N ALA A 31 -2.77 -5.94 -5.80
CA ALA A 31 -3.13 -6.86 -6.88
C ALA A 31 -1.89 -7.36 -7.65
N GLU A 32 -0.83 -6.54 -7.72
CA GLU A 32 0.43 -6.85 -8.41
C GLU A 32 1.36 -7.76 -7.58
N LEU A 33 1.34 -7.62 -6.25
CA LEU A 33 2.19 -8.39 -5.34
C LEU A 33 1.72 -9.84 -5.15
N PHE A 34 0.43 -10.12 -5.33
CA PHE A 34 -0.15 -11.43 -5.03
C PHE A 34 -0.65 -12.15 -6.29
N SER A 35 -0.30 -13.43 -6.42
CA SER A 35 -0.85 -14.33 -7.44
C SER A 35 -2.35 -14.58 -7.22
N GLN A 36 -3.04 -15.10 -8.24
CA GLN A 36 -4.51 -15.20 -8.26
C GLN A 36 -5.11 -15.96 -7.07
N GLY A 37 -4.40 -16.94 -6.50
CA GLY A 37 -4.84 -17.71 -5.34
C GLY A 37 -5.01 -16.86 -4.07
N PRO A 38 -3.93 -16.29 -3.51
CA PRO A 38 -3.99 -15.50 -2.27
C PRO A 38 -4.55 -14.08 -2.45
N ARG A 39 -4.65 -13.57 -3.70
CA ARG A 39 -5.03 -12.17 -3.97
C ARG A 39 -6.33 -11.71 -3.32
N PRO A 40 -7.46 -12.44 -3.37
CA PRO A 40 -8.70 -11.97 -2.75
C PRO A 40 -8.54 -11.73 -1.25
N ALA A 41 -7.88 -12.65 -0.54
CA ALA A 41 -7.63 -12.52 0.90
C ALA A 41 -6.72 -11.32 1.20
N ALA A 42 -5.64 -11.13 0.42
CA ALA A 42 -4.73 -10.01 0.57
C ALA A 42 -5.43 -8.66 0.36
N VAL A 43 -6.28 -8.54 -0.68
CA VAL A 43 -7.07 -7.33 -0.96
C VAL A 43 -8.05 -7.04 0.17
N THR A 44 -8.71 -8.06 0.73
CA THR A 44 -9.62 -7.87 1.88
C THR A 44 -8.88 -7.35 3.10
N VAL A 45 -7.72 -7.93 3.44
CA VAL A 45 -6.92 -7.48 4.61
C VAL A 45 -6.40 -6.06 4.40
N ALA A 46 -5.89 -5.75 3.20
CA ALA A 46 -5.44 -4.40 2.85
C ALA A 46 -6.58 -3.38 2.96
N SER A 47 -7.75 -3.71 2.41
CA SER A 47 -8.94 -2.85 2.47
C SER A 47 -9.44 -2.65 3.91
N CYS A 48 -9.49 -3.72 4.70
CA CYS A 48 -9.88 -3.65 6.11
C CYS A 48 -8.91 -2.76 6.90
N SER A 49 -7.59 -2.90 6.66
CA SER A 49 -6.55 -2.08 7.28
C SER A 49 -6.69 -0.60 6.89
N ASN A 50 -7.00 -0.32 5.62
CA ASN A 50 -7.25 1.04 5.12
C ASN A 50 -8.45 1.68 5.83
N TRP A 51 -9.61 1.01 5.84
CA TRP A 51 -10.82 1.52 6.48
C TRP A 51 -10.68 1.68 7.99
N THR A 52 -9.99 0.74 8.65
CA THR A 52 -9.69 0.83 10.09
C THR A 52 -8.80 2.05 10.37
N SER A 53 -7.77 2.28 9.56
CA SER A 53 -6.90 3.44 9.70
C SER A 53 -7.65 4.74 9.47
N ASN A 54 -8.54 4.79 8.47
CA ASN A 54 -9.39 5.95 8.20
C ASN A 54 -10.32 6.25 9.39
N PHE A 55 -10.95 5.22 9.96
CA PHE A 55 -11.78 5.36 11.16
C PHE A 55 -10.97 5.89 12.35
N LEU A 56 -9.79 5.32 12.61
CA LEU A 56 -8.93 5.78 13.70
C LEU A 56 -8.50 7.24 13.53
N VAL A 57 -8.08 7.63 12.33
CA VAL A 57 -7.71 9.03 12.06
C VAL A 57 -8.92 9.95 12.25
N GLY A 58 -10.10 9.58 11.74
CA GLY A 58 -11.32 10.37 11.91
C GLY A 58 -11.73 10.56 13.37
N MET A 59 -11.58 9.50 14.19
CA MET A 59 -11.92 9.55 15.61
C MET A 59 -10.87 10.28 16.46
N LEU A 60 -9.58 10.10 16.14
CA LEU A 60 -8.47 10.63 16.95
C LEU A 60 -8.07 12.05 16.57
N PHE A 61 -8.31 12.49 15.33
CA PHE A 61 -7.88 13.79 14.84
C PHE A 61 -8.39 14.97 15.68
N PRO A 62 -9.67 15.05 16.10
CA PRO A 62 -10.14 16.16 16.95
C PRO A 62 -9.40 16.24 18.29
N TYR A 63 -9.06 15.09 18.87
CA TYR A 63 -8.27 15.04 20.12
C TYR A 63 -6.82 15.48 19.87
N ALA A 64 -6.22 15.03 18.78
CA ALA A 64 -4.86 15.41 18.40
C ALA A 64 -4.75 16.92 18.09
N GLU A 65 -5.73 17.48 17.38
CA GLU A 65 -5.84 18.92 17.10
C GLU A 65 -5.99 19.70 18.41
N LYS A 66 -6.84 19.26 19.35
CA LYS A 66 -7.00 19.93 20.65
C LYS A 66 -5.69 19.97 21.45
N LEU A 67 -4.85 18.94 21.36
CA LEU A 67 -3.58 18.86 22.09
C LEU A 67 -2.43 19.62 21.40
N CYS A 68 -2.36 19.56 20.07
CA CYS A 68 -1.21 20.05 19.30
C CYS A 68 -1.49 21.39 18.56
N GLY A 69 -2.76 21.79 18.46
CA GLY A 69 -3.19 22.93 17.66
C GLY A 69 -2.76 22.79 16.20
N SER A 70 -2.22 23.88 15.64
CA SER A 70 -1.71 23.92 14.26
C SER A 70 -0.56 22.94 13.98
N HIS A 71 0.12 22.44 15.00
CA HIS A 71 1.24 21.50 14.86
C HIS A 71 0.77 20.06 14.61
N VAL A 72 -0.53 19.76 14.65
CA VAL A 72 -1.08 18.42 14.41
C VAL A 72 -0.63 17.84 13.06
N PHE A 73 -0.40 18.69 12.05
CA PHE A 73 0.10 18.28 10.75
C PHE A 73 1.53 17.75 10.76
N LEU A 74 2.35 18.09 11.77
CA LEU A 74 3.68 17.52 11.93
C LEU A 74 3.64 16.02 12.24
N ILE A 75 2.58 15.54 12.91
CA ILE A 75 2.37 14.11 13.15
C ILE A 75 2.22 13.38 11.81
N PHE A 76 1.41 13.92 10.90
CA PHE A 76 1.25 13.37 9.55
C PHE A 76 2.53 13.47 8.72
N LEU A 77 3.31 14.54 8.88
CA LEU A 77 4.63 14.66 8.24
C LEU A 77 5.58 13.53 8.68
N VAL A 78 5.64 13.23 9.97
CA VAL A 78 6.45 12.11 10.49
C VAL A 78 6.00 10.79 9.88
N PHE A 79 4.69 10.52 9.81
CA PHE A 79 4.17 9.33 9.15
C PHE A 79 4.52 9.27 7.66
N LEU A 80 4.43 10.39 6.93
CA LEU A 80 4.82 10.46 5.52
C LEU A 80 6.30 10.11 5.33
N VAL A 81 7.19 10.61 6.20
CA VAL A 81 8.63 10.27 6.15
C VAL A 81 8.85 8.79 6.43
N ILE A 82 8.19 8.23 7.45
CA ILE A 82 8.28 6.79 7.76
C ILE A 82 7.81 5.95 6.58
N PHE A 83 6.66 6.28 5.98
CA PHE A 83 6.15 5.55 4.82
C PHE A 83 7.03 5.72 3.60
N PHE A 84 7.60 6.91 3.35
CA PHE A 84 8.54 7.12 2.27
C PHE A 84 9.78 6.22 2.42
N VAL A 85 10.37 6.17 3.62
CA VAL A 85 11.51 5.30 3.93
C VAL A 85 11.13 3.82 3.77
N PHE A 86 9.97 3.41 4.29
CA PHE A 86 9.47 2.05 4.13
C PHE A 86 9.29 1.69 2.66
N THR A 87 8.63 2.53 1.87
CA THR A 87 8.43 2.32 0.44
C THR A 87 9.76 2.20 -0.29
N PHE A 88 10.71 3.08 0.00
CA PHE A 88 12.02 3.06 -0.65
C PHE A 88 12.82 1.77 -0.40
N PHE A 89 12.79 1.22 0.82
CA PHE A 89 13.61 0.05 1.19
C PHE A 89 12.89 -1.29 1.10
N LYS A 90 11.56 -1.34 1.27
CA LYS A 90 10.80 -2.59 1.42
C LYS A 90 9.86 -2.89 0.27
N VAL A 91 9.41 -1.89 -0.48
CA VAL A 91 8.46 -2.10 -1.57
C VAL A 91 9.23 -2.36 -2.87
N PRO A 92 9.17 -3.58 -3.45
CA PRO A 92 9.84 -3.85 -4.71
C PRO A 92 9.10 -3.16 -5.87
N GLU A 93 9.85 -2.79 -6.91
CA GLU A 93 9.28 -2.30 -8.16
C GLU A 93 8.54 -3.44 -8.88
N THR A 94 7.23 -3.27 -9.07
CA THR A 94 6.32 -4.24 -9.70
C THR A 94 6.11 -3.97 -11.19
N LYS A 95 6.45 -2.78 -11.68
CA LYS A 95 6.22 -2.39 -13.08
C LYS A 95 6.97 -3.29 -14.06
N GLY A 96 6.20 -3.92 -14.95
CA GLY A 96 6.74 -4.75 -16.04
C GLY A 96 7.31 -6.09 -15.60
N ARG A 97 7.06 -6.53 -14.36
CA ARG A 97 7.46 -7.86 -13.86
C ARG A 97 6.30 -8.83 -13.87
N THR A 98 6.58 -10.11 -14.10
CA THR A 98 5.54 -11.14 -13.98
C THR A 98 5.27 -11.47 -12.50
N PHE A 99 4.08 -11.99 -12.20
CA PHE A 99 3.76 -12.47 -10.84
C PHE A 99 4.75 -13.52 -10.34
N GLU A 100 5.29 -14.34 -11.25
CA GLU A 100 6.27 -15.37 -10.93
C GLU A 100 7.62 -14.77 -10.53
N ASP A 101 8.08 -13.72 -11.22
CA ASP A 101 9.31 -13.00 -10.87
C ASP A 101 9.20 -12.32 -9.51
N ILE A 102 8.01 -11.77 -9.21
CA ILE A 102 7.71 -11.14 -7.92
C ILE A 102 7.69 -12.21 -6.81
N SER A 103 6.98 -13.32 -7.00
CA SER A 103 6.92 -14.44 -6.02
C SER A 103 8.30 -15.01 -5.74
N ARG A 104 9.12 -15.25 -6.78
CA ARG A 104 10.50 -15.75 -6.63
C ARG A 104 11.40 -14.77 -5.87
N GLY A 105 11.19 -13.47 -6.04
CA GLY A 105 11.88 -12.43 -5.28
C GLY A 105 11.57 -12.48 -3.77
N PHE A 106 10.33 -12.84 -3.40
CA PHE A 106 9.92 -13.05 -2.01
C PHE A 106 10.32 -14.43 -1.47
N GLU A 107 10.25 -15.49 -2.28
CA GLU A 107 10.67 -16.85 -1.94
C GLU A 107 12.19 -16.97 -1.75
N GLY A 108 12.99 -16.25 -2.55
CA GLY A 108 14.44 -16.17 -2.39
C GLY A 108 14.91 -15.47 -1.11
N GLN A 109 14.07 -14.63 -0.51
CA GLN A 109 14.30 -14.06 0.84
C GLN A 109 13.78 -14.97 1.96
N GLY A 110 12.87 -15.91 1.63
CA GLY A 110 12.22 -16.84 2.55
C GLY A 110 12.74 -18.29 2.48
N ALA A 111 13.89 -18.53 1.84
CA ALA A 111 14.45 -19.87 1.53
C ALA A 111 14.92 -20.71 2.74
N ASN A 112 14.14 -20.71 3.83
CA ASN A 112 14.13 -21.74 4.87
C ASN A 112 12.73 -22.36 5.07
N ALA A 113 11.74 -22.09 4.20
CA ALA A 113 10.44 -22.74 4.27
C ALA A 113 10.34 -23.90 3.25
N PRO A 114 9.97 -25.13 3.67
CA PRO A 114 9.88 -26.29 2.78
C PRO A 114 8.74 -26.14 1.77
N THR A 115 9.07 -26.31 0.50
CA THR A 115 8.16 -26.33 -0.65
C THR A 115 7.14 -27.45 -0.53
N LEU A 116 5.85 -27.13 -0.49
CA LEU A 116 4.78 -28.11 -0.69
C LEU A 116 4.59 -28.36 -2.19
N PRO A 117 4.45 -29.63 -2.63
CA PRO A 117 4.30 -29.96 -4.04
C PRO A 117 2.97 -29.43 -4.59
N GLN A 118 3.07 -28.59 -5.62
CA GLN A 118 1.93 -28.11 -6.40
C GLN A 118 1.35 -29.28 -7.21
N LYS A 119 0.18 -29.78 -6.81
CA LYS A 119 -0.57 -30.78 -7.57
C LYS A 119 -1.22 -30.11 -8.78
N SER A 120 -0.70 -30.34 -9.97
CA SER A 120 -1.33 -29.97 -11.25
C SER A 120 -2.59 -30.83 -11.47
N PRO A 121 -3.81 -30.24 -11.59
CA PRO A 121 -4.98 -31.00 -12.00
C PRO A 121 -5.07 -31.01 -13.53
N MET A 122 -4.84 -32.19 -14.09
CA MET A 122 -5.57 -32.78 -15.22
C MET A 122 -5.25 -32.29 -16.64
N VAL A 123 -4.15 -32.82 -17.18
CA VAL A 123 -4.10 -33.24 -18.59
C VAL A 123 -4.59 -34.69 -18.63
N GLU A 124 -5.91 -34.89 -18.70
CA GLU A 124 -6.51 -36.14 -19.18
C GLU A 124 -7.98 -35.87 -19.52
N LEU A 125 -8.20 -35.26 -20.68
CA LEU A 125 -9.50 -35.30 -21.35
C LEU A 125 -9.25 -35.19 -22.86
N ASN A 126 -8.56 -36.20 -23.39
CA ASN A 126 -8.54 -36.55 -24.81
C ASN A 126 -8.02 -37.98 -24.94
N SER A 127 -8.86 -38.94 -24.55
CA SER A 127 -8.91 -40.33 -25.06
C SER A 127 -9.99 -41.08 -24.31
N ILE A 128 -11.22 -41.06 -24.84
CA ILE A 128 -12.11 -42.20 -25.15
C ILE A 128 -13.35 -41.60 -25.83
#